data_AF-A0A1I5ITU9-F1
#
_entry.id   AF-A0A1I5ITU9-F1
#
_cell.length_a   1.000
_cell.length_b   1.000
_cell.length_c   1.000
_cell.angle_alpha   90.00
_cell.angle_beta   90.00
_cell.angle_gamma   90.00
#
_symmetry.space_group_name_H-M   'P 1'
#
loop_
_entity.id
_entity.type
_entity.pdbx_description
1 polymer ?
#
loop_
_entity_poly.entity_id
_entity_poly.type
_entity_poly.pdbx_seq_one_letter_code
_entity_poly.pdbx_strand_id
1 'polypeptide(L)'
;MTNLLGIFPLLFRARRPSKLDNMRAVNLPFWIRKGYEGMTFFGHIITHSKEEAERFNNRWDEMKNHEMIHLYQARSTHDSWICFYWKYIIYWLKACRYRKHLRNAGYLLNPFEMEAYGHMYDLHYLDDKENGTTEWRRYVSMSLEERLRLYLARKRSA
;
A
#
# COMPACT_ATOMS: atom_id res chain seq x y z
N MET A 1 -10.82 25.04 4.83
CA MET A 1 -11.95 24.09 4.80
C MET A 1 -11.44 22.75 4.32
N THR A 2 -11.52 21.70 5.14
CA THR A 2 -11.15 20.32 4.77
C THR A 2 -12.20 19.77 3.81
N ASN A 3 -11.81 19.49 2.57
CA ASN A 3 -12.74 19.02 1.54
C ASN A 3 -13.03 17.52 1.69
N LEU A 4 -14.07 17.20 2.48
CA LEU A 4 -14.57 15.84 2.69
C LEU A 4 -14.92 15.16 1.36
N LEU A 5 -15.52 15.89 0.42
CA LEU A 5 -16.02 15.37 -0.85
C LEU A 5 -14.91 15.19 -1.90
N GLY A 6 -13.68 15.63 -1.63
CA GLY A 6 -12.56 15.60 -2.56
C GLY A 6 -12.15 14.19 -3.02
N ILE A 7 -12.61 13.14 -2.33
CA ILE A 7 -12.32 11.74 -2.67
C ILE A 7 -13.24 11.19 -3.78
N PHE A 8 -14.47 11.69 -3.91
CA PHE A 8 -15.44 11.18 -4.89
C PHE A 8 -14.99 11.38 -6.35
N PRO A 9 -14.42 12.54 -6.74
CA PRO A 9 -13.86 12.69 -8.08
C PRO A 9 -12.76 11.67 -8.39
N LEU A 10 -11.98 11.23 -7.40
CA LEU A 10 -10.96 10.19 -7.59
C LEU A 10 -11.59 8.83 -7.85
N LEU A 11 -12.65 8.49 -7.13
CA LEU A 11 -13.42 7.28 -7.35
C LEU A 11 -14.00 7.22 -8.77
N PHE A 12 -14.61 8.31 -9.24
CA PHE A 12 -15.19 8.36 -10.59
C PHE A 12 -14.15 8.39 -11.71
N ARG A 13 -12.91 8.78 -11.40
CA ARG A 13 -11.76 8.74 -12.32
C ARG A 13 -10.93 7.48 -12.19
N ALA A 14 -11.34 6.55 -11.33
CA ALA A 14 -10.63 5.30 -11.10
C ALA A 14 -10.50 4.54 -12.42
N ARG A 15 -9.26 4.20 -12.77
CA ARG A 15 -8.96 3.33 -13.91
C ARG A 15 -8.62 1.95 -13.42
N ARG A 16 -8.72 0.95 -14.30
CA ARG A 16 -8.19 -0.38 -14.02
C ARG A 16 -6.69 -0.29 -13.68
N PRO A 17 -6.18 -1.04 -12.68
CA PRO A 17 -4.77 -1.04 -12.30
C PRO A 17 -3.79 -1.20 -13.47
N SER A 18 -4.10 -2.06 -14.45
CA SER A 18 -3.29 -2.30 -15.65
C SER A 18 -3.23 -1.13 -16.62
N LYS A 19 -4.07 -0.11 -16.46
CA LYS A 19 -4.11 1.10 -17.29
C LYS A 19 -3.41 2.30 -16.65
N LEU A 20 -2.71 2.07 -15.55
CA LEU A 20 -2.00 3.08 -14.80
C LEU A 20 -0.54 2.69 -14.71
N ASP A 21 0.36 3.47 -15.28
CA ASP A 21 1.80 3.23 -15.16
C ASP A 21 2.39 3.90 -13.92
N ASN A 22 1.73 4.96 -13.45
CA ASN A 22 2.14 5.76 -12.30
C ASN A 22 0.90 6.29 -11.57
N MET A 23 0.89 6.19 -10.24
CA MET A 23 -0.16 6.80 -9.41
C MET A 23 0.21 8.24 -9.05
N ARG A 24 -0.65 9.19 -9.40
CA ARG A 24 -0.46 10.60 -9.00
C ARG A 24 -0.86 10.80 -7.55
N ALA A 25 -0.11 11.64 -6.85
CA ALA A 25 -0.42 12.02 -5.48
C ALA A 25 -1.29 13.27 -5.40
N VAL A 26 -2.23 13.27 -4.45
CA VAL A 26 -3.19 14.34 -4.21
C VAL A 26 -3.34 14.61 -2.72
N ASN A 27 -3.37 15.89 -2.36
CA ASN A 27 -3.53 16.30 -0.97
C ASN A 27 -5.00 16.20 -0.53
N LEU A 28 -5.34 15.18 0.28
CA LEU A 28 -6.67 15.00 0.88
C LEU A 28 -6.55 14.59 2.36
N PRO A 29 -6.10 15.50 3.25
CA PRO A 29 -5.75 15.21 4.64
C PRO A 29 -6.87 14.60 5.48
N PHE A 30 -8.13 14.85 5.14
CA PHE A 30 -9.26 14.30 5.88
C PHE A 30 -9.28 12.76 5.84
N TRP A 31 -8.81 12.17 4.74
CA TRP A 31 -8.92 10.73 4.46
C TRP A 31 -7.66 9.94 4.83
N ILE A 32 -6.63 10.62 5.33
CA ILE A 32 -5.38 10.00 5.77
C ILE A 32 -5.06 10.42 7.20
N ARG A 33 -4.71 9.45 8.04
CA ARG A 33 -4.40 9.74 9.44
C ARG A 33 -3.04 10.44 9.53
N LYS A 34 -2.91 11.42 10.43
CA LYS A 34 -1.61 12.00 10.79
C LYS A 34 -0.58 10.90 11.10
N GLY A 35 0.61 11.02 10.51
CA GLY A 35 1.73 10.08 10.64
C GLY A 35 1.81 9.01 9.55
N TYR A 36 0.94 9.05 8.53
CA TYR A 36 1.09 8.30 7.29
C TYR A 36 1.42 9.28 6.16
N GLU A 37 2.45 8.96 5.36
CA GLU A 37 2.92 9.83 4.27
C GLU A 37 2.05 9.68 3.01
N GLY A 38 1.57 8.46 2.75
CA GLY A 38 0.76 8.12 1.59
C GLY A 38 -0.25 7.02 1.89
N MET A 39 -1.29 6.96 1.06
CA MET A 39 -2.24 5.86 1.03
C MET A 39 -2.75 5.66 -0.40
N THR A 40 -2.57 4.46 -0.94
CA THR A 40 -3.10 4.05 -2.24
C THR A 40 -4.63 4.02 -2.26
N PHE A 41 -5.24 4.88 -3.07
CA PHE A 41 -6.68 5.03 -3.25
C PHE A 41 -7.07 5.12 -4.74
N PHE A 42 -7.62 4.04 -5.29
CA PHE A 42 -8.13 3.93 -6.66
C PHE A 42 -7.19 4.55 -7.72
N GLY A 43 -5.91 4.16 -7.68
CA GLY A 43 -4.90 4.63 -8.63
C GLY A 43 -4.30 6.01 -8.32
N HIS A 44 -4.58 6.54 -7.13
CA HIS A 44 -3.99 7.78 -6.63
C HIS A 44 -3.32 7.52 -5.29
N ILE A 45 -2.35 8.36 -4.94
CA ILE A 45 -1.74 8.38 -3.60
C ILE A 45 -2.38 9.55 -2.86
N ILE A 46 -3.14 9.28 -1.80
CA ILE A 46 -3.67 10.34 -0.95
C ILE A 46 -2.62 10.69 0.10
N THR A 47 -2.33 11.98 0.27
CA THR A 47 -1.34 12.48 1.23
C THR A 47 -1.97 13.47 2.22
N HIS A 48 -1.27 13.69 3.35
CA HIS A 48 -1.74 14.60 4.40
C HIS A 48 -1.34 16.05 4.09
N SER A 49 -0.16 16.29 3.53
CA SER A 49 0.33 17.63 3.17
C SER A 49 0.50 17.82 1.66
N LYS A 50 0.57 19.08 1.22
CA LYS A 50 0.80 19.40 -0.20
C LYS A 50 2.24 19.08 -0.59
N GLU A 51 3.16 19.31 0.34
CA GLU A 51 4.58 19.01 0.20
C GLU A 51 4.80 17.50 -0.02
N GLU A 52 4.07 16.65 0.70
CA GLU A 52 4.07 15.20 0.46
C GLU A 52 3.55 14.86 -0.94
N ALA A 53 2.42 15.47 -1.37
CA ALA A 53 1.88 15.23 -2.70
C ALA A 53 2.87 15.64 -3.80
N GLU A 54 3.52 16.79 -3.64
CA GLU A 54 4.57 17.25 -4.57
C GLU A 54 5.77 16.31 -4.57
N ARG A 55 6.21 15.82 -3.40
CA ARG A 55 7.30 14.85 -3.29
C ARG A 55 6.99 13.57 -4.10
N PHE A 56 5.84 12.94 -3.86
CA PHE A 56 5.40 11.74 -4.59
C PHE A 56 5.20 11.96 -6.10
N ASN A 57 4.90 13.17 -6.53
CA ASN A 57 4.71 13.50 -7.94
C ASN A 57 6.03 13.79 -8.65
N ASN A 58 7.03 14.31 -7.94
CA ASN A 58 8.29 14.78 -8.51
C ASN A 58 9.49 13.85 -8.25
N ARG A 59 9.36 12.89 -7.34
CA ARG A 59 10.45 11.98 -6.96
C ARG A 59 9.96 10.53 -6.89
N TRP A 60 10.84 9.63 -7.32
CA TRP A 60 10.67 8.19 -7.15
C TRP A 60 11.55 7.73 -5.98
N ASP A 61 11.07 8.00 -4.77
CA ASP A 61 11.72 7.56 -3.53
C ASP A 61 11.15 6.23 -3.02
N GLU A 62 11.61 5.77 -1.85
CA GLU A 62 11.24 4.49 -1.30
C GLU A 62 9.74 4.40 -0.96
N MET A 63 9.15 5.51 -0.51
CA MET A 63 7.72 5.55 -0.22
C MET A 63 6.90 5.60 -1.51
N LYS A 64 7.36 6.31 -2.55
CA LYS A 64 6.74 6.25 -3.87
C LYS A 64 6.75 4.82 -4.40
N ASN A 65 7.90 4.14 -4.28
CA ASN A 65 8.04 2.74 -4.68
C ASN A 65 7.07 1.83 -3.90
N HIS A 66 6.99 2.01 -2.57
CA HIS A 66 6.05 1.29 -1.70
C HIS A 66 4.59 1.42 -2.19
N GLU A 67 4.12 2.64 -2.43
CA GLU A 67 2.76 2.85 -2.93
C GLU A 67 2.58 2.25 -4.34
N MET A 68 3.58 2.37 -5.21
CA MET A 68 3.55 1.77 -6.54
C MET A 68 3.49 0.23 -6.48
N ILE A 69 4.08 -0.43 -5.48
CA ILE A 69 3.92 -1.87 -5.28
C ILE A 69 2.44 -2.23 -5.06
N HIS A 70 1.66 -1.43 -4.33
CA HIS A 70 0.22 -1.68 -4.17
C HIS A 70 -0.57 -1.62 -5.47
N LEU A 71 -0.19 -0.73 -6.40
CA LEU A 71 -0.77 -0.73 -7.74
C LEU A 71 -0.49 -2.05 -8.46
N TYR A 72 0.73 -2.57 -8.38
CA TYR A 72 1.12 -3.82 -9.03
C TYR A 72 0.47 -5.05 -8.35
N GLN A 73 0.27 -5.00 -7.04
CA GLN A 73 -0.56 -5.99 -6.33
C GLN A 73 -2.03 -5.91 -6.78
N ALA A 74 -2.56 -4.71 -7.06
CA ALA A 74 -3.90 -4.53 -7.61
C ALA A 74 -4.03 -5.12 -9.04
N ARG A 75 -2.99 -5.01 -9.87
CA ARG A 75 -2.91 -5.69 -11.18
C ARG A 75 -3.00 -7.21 -11.02
N SER A 76 -2.26 -7.79 -10.08
CA SER A 76 -2.24 -9.25 -9.85
C SER A 76 -3.46 -9.79 -9.10
N THR A 77 -4.36 -8.91 -8.64
CA THR A 77 -5.61 -9.26 -7.95
C THR A 77 -6.82 -9.01 -8.85
N HIS A 78 -6.87 -9.76 -9.96
CA HIS A 78 -7.90 -9.66 -11.00
C HIS A 78 -7.95 -8.29 -11.70
N ASP A 79 -6.85 -7.53 -11.66
CA ASP A 79 -6.80 -6.20 -12.24
C ASP A 79 -7.96 -5.30 -11.74
N SER A 80 -8.20 -5.32 -10.43
CA SER A 80 -9.37 -4.70 -9.80
C SER A 80 -9.04 -4.13 -8.43
N TRP A 81 -9.23 -2.81 -8.27
CA TRP A 81 -9.11 -2.12 -6.99
C TRP A 81 -10.04 -2.70 -5.93
N ILE A 82 -11.27 -3.06 -6.29
CA ILE A 82 -12.23 -3.62 -5.34
C ILE A 82 -11.75 -4.99 -4.83
N CYS A 83 -11.25 -5.85 -5.72
CA CYS A 83 -10.71 -7.15 -5.32
C CYS A 83 -9.47 -6.99 -4.44
N PHE A 84 -8.57 -6.07 -4.79
CA PHE A 84 -7.41 -5.71 -3.98
C PHE A 84 -7.83 -5.26 -2.57
N TYR A 85 -8.70 -4.25 -2.46
CA TYR A 85 -9.16 -3.72 -1.18
C TYR A 85 -9.91 -4.73 -0.34
N TRP A 86 -10.75 -5.55 -0.96
CA TRP A 86 -11.46 -6.61 -0.24
C TRP A 86 -10.49 -7.61 0.40
N LYS A 87 -9.48 -8.07 -0.36
CA LYS A 87 -8.43 -8.95 0.17
C LYS A 87 -7.61 -8.25 1.25
N TYR A 88 -7.22 -7.01 1.02
CA TYR A 88 -6.46 -6.20 1.97
C TYR A 88 -7.20 -6.09 3.31
N ILE A 89 -8.49 -5.73 3.29
CA ILE A 89 -9.33 -5.60 4.50
C ILE A 89 -9.45 -6.94 5.23
N ILE A 90 -9.66 -8.06 4.51
CA ILE A 90 -9.71 -9.39 5.13
C ILE A 90 -8.42 -9.71 5.86
N TYR A 91 -7.26 -9.47 5.25
CA TYR A 91 -5.98 -9.76 5.88
C TYR A 91 -5.67 -8.80 7.04
N TRP A 92 -6.05 -7.53 6.91
CA TRP A 92 -5.97 -6.55 7.99
C TRP A 92 -6.79 -7.01 9.21
N LEU A 93 -8.05 -7.41 9.02
CA LEU A 93 -8.92 -7.92 10.10
C LEU A 93 -8.33 -9.19 10.76
N LYS A 94 -7.80 -10.11 9.96
CA LYS A 94 -7.10 -11.30 10.47
C LYS A 94 -5.92 -10.91 11.36
N ALA A 95 -5.08 -9.98 10.90
CA ALA A 95 -3.89 -9.54 11.62
C ALA A 95 -4.20 -8.68 12.86
N CYS A 96 -5.32 -7.95 12.88
CA CYS A 96 -5.80 -7.22 14.06
C CYS A 96 -5.98 -8.10 15.30
N ARG A 97 -6.17 -9.42 15.14
CA ARG A 97 -6.20 -10.38 16.26
C ARG A 97 -4.88 -10.44 17.04
N TYR A 98 -3.77 -10.04 16.43
CA TYR A 98 -2.43 -10.00 17.04
C TYR A 98 -2.07 -8.63 17.65
N ARG A 99 -3.04 -7.71 17.79
CA ARG A 99 -2.80 -6.36 18.30
C ARG A 99 -2.16 -6.31 19.69
N LYS A 100 -2.41 -7.32 20.54
CA LYS A 100 -1.76 -7.47 21.86
C LYS A 100 -0.24 -7.64 21.79
N HIS A 101 0.27 -8.20 20.69
CA HIS A 101 1.70 -8.42 20.45
C HIS A 101 2.34 -7.29 19.63
N LEU A 102 1.54 -6.62 18.78
CA LEU A 102 2.01 -5.53 17.92
C LEU A 102 0.90 -4.51 17.67
N ARG A 103 1.06 -3.27 18.16
CA ARG A 103 0.00 -2.24 18.17
C ARG A 103 -0.64 -1.99 16.79
N ASN A 104 0.16 -2.06 15.72
CA ASN A 104 -0.26 -1.87 14.34
C ASN A 104 -0.23 -3.17 13.54
N ALA A 105 -0.51 -4.33 14.18
CA ALA A 105 -0.45 -5.65 13.55
C ALA A 105 -1.25 -5.74 12.24
N GLY A 106 -2.42 -5.12 12.19
CA GLY A 106 -3.27 -5.08 10.99
C GLY A 106 -2.55 -4.56 9.75
N TYR A 107 -1.62 -3.63 9.93
CA TYR A 107 -0.81 -3.05 8.86
C TYR A 107 0.51 -3.81 8.70
N LEU A 108 1.27 -3.96 9.79
CA LEU A 108 2.62 -4.52 9.77
C LEU A 108 2.68 -6.02 9.44
N LEU A 109 1.59 -6.76 9.63
CA LEU A 109 1.49 -8.18 9.30
C LEU A 109 0.54 -8.44 8.12
N ASN A 110 0.07 -7.40 7.44
CA ASN A 110 -0.70 -7.56 6.21
C ASN A 110 0.23 -8.10 5.11
N PRO A 111 -0.10 -9.21 4.43
CA PRO A 111 0.71 -9.78 3.36
C PRO A 111 1.11 -8.78 2.27
N PHE A 112 0.21 -7.85 1.91
CA PHE A 112 0.48 -6.83 0.91
C PHE A 112 1.52 -5.81 1.41
N GLU A 113 1.35 -5.34 2.65
CA GLU A 113 2.31 -4.43 3.31
C GLU A 113 3.67 -5.08 3.53
N MET A 114 3.70 -6.37 3.87
CA MET A 114 4.96 -7.09 4.10
C MET A 114 5.81 -7.23 2.84
N GLU A 115 5.18 -7.37 1.67
CA GLU A 115 5.85 -7.30 0.36
C GLU A 115 6.30 -5.86 0.07
N ALA A 116 5.39 -4.88 0.21
CA ALA A 116 5.70 -3.48 -0.09
C ALA A 116 6.85 -2.94 0.77
N TYR A 117 6.84 -3.19 2.08
CA TYR A 117 7.96 -2.85 2.98
C TYR A 117 9.22 -3.68 2.73
N GLY A 118 9.06 -4.93 2.27
CA GLY A 118 10.20 -5.80 1.96
C GLY A 118 11.03 -5.28 0.79
N HIS A 119 10.39 -4.58 -0.15
CA HIS A 119 11.00 -4.14 -1.41
C HIS A 119 11.03 -2.63 -1.59
N MET A 120 10.57 -1.82 -0.63
CA MET A 120 10.50 -0.37 -0.80
C MET A 120 11.84 0.28 -1.16
N TYR A 121 12.97 -0.28 -0.69
CA TYR A 121 14.33 0.18 -0.98
C TYR A 121 14.91 -0.36 -2.29
N ASP A 122 14.28 -1.36 -2.91
CA ASP A 122 14.64 -1.86 -4.24
C ASP A 122 13.82 -1.12 -5.29
N LEU A 123 14.37 -0.02 -5.82
CA LEU A 123 13.68 0.82 -6.80
C LEU A 123 13.50 0.15 -8.16
N HIS A 124 14.17 -0.98 -8.40
CA HIS A 124 14.07 -1.77 -9.63
C HIS A 124 13.13 -2.98 -9.48
N TYR A 125 12.54 -3.19 -8.29
CA TYR A 125 11.67 -4.32 -7.99
C TYR A 125 10.50 -4.49 -8.97
N LEU A 126 10.02 -3.38 -9.56
CA LEU A 126 8.87 -3.36 -10.46
C LEU A 126 9.21 -3.46 -11.95
N ASP A 127 10.50 -3.38 -12.32
CA ASP A 127 10.95 -3.25 -13.72
C ASP A 127 10.50 -4.43 -14.61
N ASP A 128 10.38 -5.63 -14.04
CA ASP A 128 9.96 -6.86 -14.73
C ASP A 128 8.55 -7.34 -14.32
N LYS A 129 7.77 -6.49 -13.67
CA LYS A 129 6.48 -6.86 -13.05
C LYS A 129 5.26 -6.34 -13.79
N GLU A 130 5.30 -6.17 -15.11
CA GLU A 130 4.18 -5.58 -15.88
C GLU A 130 2.80 -6.14 -15.51
N ASN A 131 2.71 -7.46 -15.29
CA ASN A 131 1.49 -8.19 -14.92
C ASN A 131 1.15 -8.17 -13.42
N GLY A 132 1.89 -7.40 -12.62
CA GLY A 132 1.73 -7.26 -11.18
C GLY A 132 2.68 -8.13 -10.34
N THR A 133 2.71 -7.87 -9.04
CA THR A 133 3.55 -8.60 -8.07
C THR A 133 2.71 -9.59 -7.28
N THR A 134 3.30 -10.71 -6.86
CA THR A 134 2.56 -11.81 -6.20
C THR A 134 3.22 -12.35 -4.94
N GLU A 135 4.30 -11.72 -4.46
CA GLU A 135 5.03 -12.22 -3.29
C GLU A 135 4.16 -12.19 -2.03
N TRP A 136 3.18 -11.29 -1.95
CA TRP A 136 2.15 -11.29 -0.91
C TRP A 136 1.51 -12.67 -0.71
N ARG A 137 1.38 -13.50 -1.74
CA ARG A 137 0.82 -14.87 -1.63
C ARG A 137 1.65 -15.77 -0.74
N ARG A 138 2.98 -15.60 -0.70
CA ARG A 138 3.87 -16.30 0.22
C ARG A 138 3.60 -15.89 1.66
N TYR A 139 3.35 -14.61 1.93
CA TYR A 139 2.99 -14.15 3.27
C TYR A 139 1.58 -14.60 3.67
N VAL A 140 0.67 -14.83 2.72
CA VAL A 140 -0.65 -15.42 2.97
C VAL A 140 -0.55 -16.87 3.47
N SER A 141 0.38 -17.67 2.95
CA SER A 141 0.59 -19.06 3.41
C SER A 141 1.24 -19.15 4.79
N MET A 142 1.77 -18.04 5.32
CA MET A 142 2.35 -17.98 6.66
C MET A 142 1.29 -17.73 7.74
N SER A 143 1.47 -18.38 8.88
CA SER A 143 0.79 -18.02 10.12
C SER A 143 1.12 -16.58 10.53
N LEU A 144 0.26 -15.99 11.38
CA LEU A 144 0.50 -14.65 11.91
C LEU A 144 1.75 -14.60 12.80
N GLU A 145 2.06 -15.71 13.48
CA GLU A 145 3.26 -15.82 14.30
C GLU A 145 4.53 -15.80 13.44
N GLU A 146 4.57 -16.57 12.34
CA GLU A 146 5.71 -16.54 11.41
C GLU A 146 5.88 -15.16 10.79
N ARG A 147 4.79 -14.49 10.40
CA ARG A 147 4.83 -13.12 9.89
C ARG A 147 5.36 -12.14 10.93
N LEU A 148 4.95 -12.28 12.19
CA LEU A 148 5.45 -11.45 13.28
C LEU A 148 6.95 -11.68 13.51
N ARG A 149 7.40 -12.94 13.54
CA ARG A 149 8.83 -13.27 13.67
C ARG A 149 9.64 -12.65 12.53
N LEU A 150 9.17 -12.76 11.29
CA LEU A 150 9.82 -12.18 10.12
C LEU A 150 9.88 -10.65 10.21
N TYR A 151 8.78 -9.99 10.57
CA TYR A 151 8.74 -8.54 10.77
C TYR A 151 9.76 -8.09 11.83
N LEU A 152 9.78 -8.77 12.98
CA LEU A 152 10.71 -8.46 14.07
C LEU A 152 12.17 -8.71 13.68
N ALA A 153 12.46 -9.73 12.87
CA ALA A 153 13.80 -9.98 12.36
C ALA A 153 14.26 -8.85 11.44
N ARG A 154 13.45 -8.45 10.45
CA ARG A 154 13.76 -7.33 9.54
C ARG A 154 14.00 -6.02 10.30
N LYS A 155 13.18 -5.74 11.31
CA LYS A 155 13.32 -4.52 12.14
C LYS A 155 14.65 -4.48 12.93
N ARG A 156 15.26 -5.63 13.26
CA ARG A 156 16.55 -5.66 13.97
C ARG A 156 17.74 -5.47 13.02
N SER A 157 17.54 -5.66 11.73
CA SER A 157 18.59 -5.57 10.70
C SER A 157 18.63 -4.22 9.98
N ALA A 158 17.65 -3.36 10.22
CA ALA A 158 17.57 -1.98 9.75
C ALA A 158 18.00 -1.02 10.85
#